data_AF-X1VD89-F1
#
_entry.id   AF-X1VD89-F1
#
_cell.length_a   1.000
_cell.length_b   1.000
_cell.length_c   1.000
_cell.angle_alpha   90.00
_cell.angle_beta   90.00
_cell.angle_gamma   90.00
#
_symmetry.space_group_name_H-M   'P 1'
#
loop_
_entity.id
_entity.type
_entity.pdbx_description
1 polymer ?
#
loop_
_entity_poly.entity_id
_entity_poly.type
_entity_poly.pdbx_seq_one_letter_code
_entity_poly.pdbx_strand_id
1 'polypeptide(L)'
;EGNVIGNAEIISEEGKIKLKANKKYTIKVEYFEKRQNASIRLFWSGKSQPKEIIPRSQLYPDIAIEAGNGLKGIYKSMKQYIAYAQNHGNVYAISLEWPEKELVLNIPQPSEDTKVSLMGREGLLPWRYENGKMYIDISPVKFNEMPSFYAWTFRLENFQ
;
A
#
# COMPACT_ATOMS: atom_id res chain seq x y z
N GLU A 1 7.80 13.67 -3.64
CA GLU A 1 8.56 14.38 -2.59
C GLU A 1 8.27 13.73 -1.25
N GLY A 2 9.30 13.34 -0.51
CA GLY A 2 9.21 12.58 0.73
C GLY A 2 8.85 13.46 1.92
N ASN A 3 7.95 12.98 2.79
CA ASN A 3 7.42 13.78 3.90
C ASN A 3 7.95 13.32 5.27
N VAL A 4 8.78 14.20 5.84
CA VAL A 4 8.67 14.84 7.16
C VAL A 4 8.18 13.96 8.34
N ILE A 5 9.12 13.67 9.23
CA ILE A 5 8.85 13.36 10.64
C ILE A 5 8.30 14.64 11.29
N GLY A 6 7.04 14.62 11.71
CA GLY A 6 6.46 15.69 12.54
C GLY A 6 5.16 16.28 12.00
N ASN A 7 4.08 15.53 12.16
CA ASN A 7 2.69 15.95 12.38
C ASN A 7 1.75 14.87 11.83
N ALA A 8 1.70 13.72 12.52
CA ALA A 8 0.54 12.87 12.40
C ALA A 8 -0.58 13.57 13.17
N GLU A 9 -1.50 14.21 12.45
CA GLU A 9 -2.75 14.69 13.02
C GLU A 9 -3.46 13.48 13.63
N ILE A 10 -3.47 13.37 14.96
CA ILE A 10 -4.14 12.27 15.65
C ILE A 10 -5.63 12.57 15.60
N ILE A 11 -6.28 12.09 14.56
CA ILE A 11 -7.73 12.17 14.43
C ILE A 11 -8.32 11.14 15.41
N SER A 12 -9.13 11.60 16.35
CA SER A 12 -9.87 10.74 17.28
C SER A 12 -11.36 10.99 17.17
N GLU A 13 -12.11 9.93 16.89
CA GLU A 13 -13.58 9.94 16.89
C GLU A 13 -14.10 9.27 18.17
N GLU A 14 -15.21 9.76 18.70
CA GLU A 14 -15.89 9.17 19.86
C GLU A 14 -17.38 8.91 19.61
N GLY A 15 -17.91 7.89 20.29
CA GLY A 15 -19.33 7.53 20.25
C GLY A 15 -19.79 6.97 21.59
N LYS A 16 -21.10 7.02 21.85
CA LYS A 16 -21.70 6.55 23.10
C LYS A 16 -22.76 5.48 22.84
N ILE A 17 -22.74 4.42 23.63
CA ILE A 17 -23.73 3.33 23.59
C ILE A 17 -23.99 2.82 25.00
N LYS A 18 -25.24 2.39 25.28
CA LYS A 18 -25.60 1.76 26.56
C LYS A 18 -25.37 0.25 26.46
N LEU A 19 -24.53 -0.30 27.33
CA LEU A 19 -24.23 -1.73 27.40
C LEU A 19 -24.70 -2.31 28.74
N LYS A 20 -25.14 -3.57 28.72
CA LYS A 20 -25.37 -4.37 29.93
C LYS A 20 -24.07 -5.07 30.35
N ALA A 21 -23.75 -5.02 31.65
CA ALA A 21 -22.61 -5.74 32.22
C ALA A 21 -22.67 -7.24 31.91
N ASN A 22 -21.51 -7.86 31.71
CA ASN A 22 -21.35 -9.29 31.43
C ASN A 22 -22.06 -9.80 30.17
N LYS A 23 -22.42 -8.91 29.25
CA LYS A 23 -22.94 -9.29 27.93
C LYS A 23 -21.89 -8.98 26.86
N LYS A 24 -21.55 -9.97 26.04
CA LYS A 24 -20.69 -9.81 24.87
C LYS A 24 -21.45 -9.06 23.77
N TYR A 25 -20.78 -8.12 23.10
CA TYR A 25 -21.30 -7.40 21.95
C TYR A 25 -20.30 -7.47 20.80
N THR A 26 -20.81 -7.54 19.56
CA THR A 26 -19.97 -7.47 18.37
C THR A 26 -19.39 -6.07 18.22
N ILE A 27 -18.10 -5.99 17.92
CA ILE A 27 -17.41 -4.76 17.56
C ILE A 27 -16.71 -4.94 16.21
N LYS A 28 -16.82 -3.93 15.34
CA LYS A 28 -16.13 -3.87 14.05
C LYS A 28 -15.44 -2.52 13.95
N VAL A 29 -14.15 -2.54 13.67
CA VAL A 29 -13.34 -1.33 13.44
C VAL A 29 -12.78 -1.42 12.03
N GLU A 30 -13.06 -0.42 11.21
CA GLU A 30 -12.51 -0.28 9.86
C GLU A 30 -11.65 0.98 9.82
N TYR A 31 -10.42 0.82 9.35
CA TYR A 31 -9.43 1.89 9.28
C TYR A 31 -8.71 1.84 7.94
N PHE A 32 -8.42 3.01 7.38
CA PHE A 32 -7.75 3.16 6.11
C PHE A 32 -6.68 4.24 6.20
N GLU A 33 -5.44 3.88 5.88
CA GLU A 33 -4.30 4.79 5.79
C GLU A 33 -3.91 4.98 4.31
N LYS A 34 -3.69 6.23 3.89
CA LYS A 34 -3.39 6.58 2.49
C LYS A 34 -1.92 6.88 2.24
N ARG A 35 -1.17 7.28 3.25
CA ARG A 35 0.18 7.84 3.09
C ARG A 35 1.23 6.77 3.38
N GLN A 36 1.58 6.51 4.65
CA GLN A 36 2.65 5.54 4.97
C GLN A 36 2.53 4.90 6.36
N ASN A 37 2.20 5.66 7.42
CA ASN A 37 2.24 5.18 8.80
C ASN A 37 0.84 4.87 9.36
N ALA A 38 0.42 3.60 9.24
CA ALA A 38 -0.85 3.13 9.76
C ALA A 38 -0.80 2.92 11.28
N SER A 39 -1.64 3.63 12.04
CA SER A 39 -1.83 3.37 13.47
C SER A 39 -3.27 3.64 13.89
N ILE A 40 -3.86 2.71 14.63
CA ILE A 40 -5.17 2.86 15.24
C ILE A 40 -5.15 2.36 16.68
N ARG A 41 -5.85 3.06 17.58
CA ARG A 41 -6.02 2.68 18.98
C ARG A 41 -7.48 2.79 19.35
N LEU A 42 -8.02 1.75 19.98
CA LEU A 42 -9.40 1.69 20.43
C LEU A 42 -9.46 1.88 21.95
N PHE A 43 -10.20 2.88 22.40
CA PHE A 43 -10.40 3.22 23.80
C PHE A 43 -11.86 3.03 24.20
N TRP A 44 -12.09 2.82 25.50
CA TRP A 44 -13.42 2.90 26.11
C TRP A 44 -13.38 3.77 27.37
N SER A 45 -14.56 4.22 27.82
CA SER A 45 -14.75 4.85 29.13
C SER A 45 -16.21 4.68 29.54
N GLY A 46 -16.49 4.84 30.84
CA GLY A 46 -17.84 4.72 31.38
C GLY A 46 -17.97 5.44 32.71
N LYS A 47 -19.18 5.41 33.31
CA LYS A 47 -19.46 6.12 34.57
C LYS A 47 -18.53 5.72 35.73
N SER A 48 -18.14 4.45 35.76
CA SER A 48 -17.23 3.87 36.78
C SER A 48 -15.96 3.29 36.16
N GLN A 49 -15.66 3.66 34.91
CA GLN A 49 -14.53 3.11 34.13
C GLN A 49 -13.73 4.28 33.56
N PRO A 50 -12.48 4.52 34.02
CA PRO A 50 -11.63 5.54 33.43
C PRO A 50 -11.34 5.23 31.96
N LYS A 51 -10.99 6.27 31.19
CA LYS A 51 -10.60 6.10 29.79
C LYS A 51 -9.31 5.29 29.70
N GLU A 52 -9.36 4.17 28.99
CA GLU A 52 -8.21 3.30 28.76
C GLU A 52 -8.31 2.59 27.41
N ILE A 53 -7.19 2.04 26.93
CA ILE A 53 -7.20 1.11 25.80
C ILE A 53 -8.01 -0.11 26.23
N ILE A 54 -8.94 -0.58 25.40
CA ILE A 54 -9.74 -1.75 25.74
C ILE A 54 -8.80 -2.93 26.03
N PRO A 55 -8.82 -3.49 27.25
CA PRO A 55 -7.91 -4.57 27.59
C PRO A 55 -8.13 -5.78 26.70
N ARG A 56 -7.06 -6.47 26.30
CA ARG A 56 -7.15 -7.68 25.46
C ARG A 56 -8.08 -8.74 26.07
N SER A 57 -8.13 -8.84 27.40
CA SER A 57 -9.02 -9.76 28.13
C SER A 57 -10.52 -9.47 27.95
N GLN A 58 -10.89 -8.31 27.40
CA GLN A 58 -12.26 -7.88 27.12
C GLN A 58 -12.62 -8.00 25.62
N LEU A 59 -11.70 -8.52 24.81
CA LEU A 59 -11.88 -8.70 23.37
C LEU A 59 -11.90 -10.18 23.04
N TYR A 60 -12.90 -10.60 22.27
CA TYR A 60 -13.08 -11.99 21.87
C TYR A 60 -13.19 -12.07 20.33
N PRO A 61 -12.52 -13.04 19.68
CA PRO A 61 -12.52 -13.15 18.22
C PRO A 61 -13.87 -13.59 17.65
N ASP A 62 -14.70 -14.25 18.44
CA ASP A 62 -16.08 -14.63 18.12
C ASP A 62 -16.93 -14.57 19.40
N ILE A 63 -18.23 -14.31 19.28
CA ILE A 63 -19.17 -14.27 20.40
C ILE A 63 -19.41 -15.65 21.02
N ALA A 64 -19.25 -16.72 20.24
CA ALA A 64 -19.41 -18.11 20.67
C ALA A 64 -18.19 -18.67 21.44
N ILE A 65 -17.08 -17.94 21.48
CA ILE A 65 -15.86 -18.39 22.14
C ILE A 65 -15.88 -17.97 23.62
N GLU A 66 -15.79 -18.97 24.50
CA GLU A 66 -15.70 -18.78 25.95
C GLU A 66 -14.26 -18.62 26.45
N ALA A 67 -13.27 -19.06 25.66
CA ALA A 67 -11.85 -18.95 25.99
C ALA A 67 -11.03 -18.52 24.77
N GLY A 68 -10.30 -17.41 24.90
CA GLY A 68 -9.49 -16.83 23.83
C GLY A 68 -9.67 -15.31 23.79
N ASN A 69 -8.55 -14.58 23.72
CA ASN A 69 -8.54 -13.12 23.84
C ASN A 69 -7.95 -12.47 22.59
N GLY A 70 -8.57 -11.41 22.07
CA GLY A 70 -8.10 -10.61 20.95
C GLY A 70 -9.18 -10.30 19.90
N LEU A 71 -8.74 -9.82 18.74
CA LEU A 71 -9.58 -9.50 17.58
C LEU A 71 -9.08 -10.25 16.34
N LYS A 72 -10.01 -10.59 15.44
CA LYS A 72 -9.66 -11.08 14.10
C LYS A 72 -9.20 -9.90 13.24
N GLY A 73 -7.90 -9.81 12.97
CA GLY A 73 -7.34 -8.82 12.06
C GLY A 73 -7.42 -9.27 10.60
N ILE A 74 -7.91 -8.39 9.71
CA ILE A 74 -7.81 -8.57 8.26
C ILE A 74 -7.10 -7.34 7.70
N TYR A 75 -5.88 -7.52 7.20
CA TYR A 75 -5.08 -6.45 6.61
C TYR A 75 -5.16 -6.53 5.09
N LYS A 76 -5.46 -5.41 4.43
CA LYS A 76 -5.47 -5.28 2.97
C LYS A 76 -4.67 -4.04 2.60
N SER A 77 -3.72 -4.18 1.68
CA SER A 77 -2.99 -3.07 1.06
C SER A 77 -3.62 -2.73 -0.29
N MET A 78 -3.52 -1.48 -0.74
CA MET A 78 -3.90 -1.08 -2.09
C MET A 78 -2.99 -1.67 -3.19
N LYS A 79 -2.08 -2.61 -2.85
CA LYS A 79 -1.23 -3.31 -3.81
C LYS A 79 -0.43 -2.34 -4.69
N GLN A 80 0.30 -1.41 -4.07
CA GLN A 80 1.27 -0.60 -4.80
C GLN A 80 2.54 -1.41 -5.01
N TYR A 81 2.60 -2.11 -6.14
CA TYR A 81 3.78 -2.85 -6.59
C TYR A 81 4.79 -1.97 -7.31
N ILE A 82 4.51 -0.67 -7.45
CA ILE A 82 5.33 0.23 -8.25
C ILE A 82 5.61 1.56 -7.52
N ALA A 83 6.88 1.96 -7.52
CA ALA A 83 7.34 3.26 -7.06
C ALA A 83 7.89 4.07 -8.25
N TYR A 84 7.87 5.40 -8.13
CA TYR A 84 8.38 6.31 -9.17
C TYR A 84 9.45 7.24 -8.60
N ALA A 85 10.49 7.50 -9.39
CA ALA A 85 11.50 8.52 -9.12
C ALA A 85 11.79 9.31 -10.40
N GLN A 86 12.36 10.51 -10.28
CA GLN A 86 12.75 11.33 -11.41
C GLN A 86 14.16 11.89 -11.17
N ASN A 87 15.00 11.86 -12.20
CA ASN A 87 16.36 12.42 -12.13
C ASN A 87 16.81 12.89 -13.52
N HIS A 88 17.31 14.12 -13.62
CA HIS A 88 17.81 14.72 -14.87
C HIS A 88 16.87 14.51 -16.09
N GLY A 89 15.56 14.70 -15.91
CA GLY A 89 14.56 14.53 -16.97
C GLY A 89 14.10 13.08 -17.22
N ASN A 90 14.78 12.08 -16.66
CA ASN A 90 14.37 10.68 -16.77
C ASN A 90 13.36 10.31 -15.68
N VAL A 91 12.39 9.46 -16.03
CA VAL A 91 11.45 8.84 -15.08
C VAL A 91 11.88 7.41 -14.83
N TYR A 92 11.82 6.96 -13.58
CA TYR A 92 12.15 5.61 -13.16
C TYR A 92 10.93 4.97 -12.54
N ALA A 93 10.45 3.89 -13.14
CA ALA A 93 9.39 3.03 -12.61
C ALA A 93 10.02 1.80 -11.96
N ILE A 94 9.84 1.63 -10.65
CA ILE A 94 10.46 0.56 -9.85
C ILE A 94 9.38 -0.43 -9.47
N SER A 95 9.36 -1.58 -10.14
CA SER A 95 8.44 -2.68 -9.82
C SER A 95 9.01 -3.56 -8.72
N LEU A 96 8.23 -3.81 -7.66
CA LEU A 96 8.56 -4.71 -6.55
C LEU A 96 8.15 -6.17 -6.83
N GLU A 97 7.39 -6.40 -7.91
CA GLU A 97 7.04 -7.72 -8.43
C GLU A 97 7.35 -7.77 -9.94
N TRP A 98 7.72 -8.94 -10.45
CA TRP A 98 8.03 -9.08 -11.87
C TRP A 98 6.72 -9.09 -12.70
N PRO A 99 6.56 -8.23 -13.73
CA PRO A 99 5.29 -8.09 -14.46
C PRO A 99 5.01 -9.19 -15.51
N GLU A 100 5.88 -10.20 -15.59
CA GLU A 100 5.89 -11.28 -16.58
C GLU A 100 5.99 -10.81 -18.04
N LYS A 101 4.90 -10.31 -18.64
CA LYS A 101 4.81 -9.97 -20.07
C LYS A 101 4.65 -8.49 -20.34
N GLU A 102 3.91 -7.78 -19.50
CA GLU A 102 3.58 -6.37 -19.75
C GLU A 102 3.55 -5.60 -18.44
N LEU A 103 4.23 -4.46 -18.39
CA LEU A 103 4.13 -3.52 -17.27
C LEU A 103 3.21 -2.37 -17.65
N VAL A 104 2.19 -2.14 -16.84
CA VAL A 104 1.21 -1.08 -17.04
C VAL A 104 1.47 0.07 -16.08
N LEU A 105 1.74 1.25 -16.62
CA LEU A 105 2.00 2.48 -15.87
C LEU A 105 0.83 3.45 -16.02
N ASN A 106 0.28 3.90 -14.89
CA ASN A 106 -0.72 4.98 -14.87
C ASN A 106 0.01 6.32 -14.80
N ILE A 107 0.55 6.77 -15.94
CA ILE A 107 1.34 8.00 -16.07
C ILE A 107 0.82 8.86 -17.24
N PRO A 108 1.13 10.18 -17.26
CA PRO A 108 0.86 11.02 -18.42
C PRO A 108 1.48 10.47 -19.70
N GLN A 109 0.97 10.90 -20.85
CA GLN A 109 1.49 10.47 -22.15
C GLN A 109 2.97 10.84 -22.30
N PRO A 110 3.88 9.87 -22.52
CA PRO A 110 5.27 10.14 -22.82
C PRO A 110 5.44 10.79 -24.19
N SER A 111 6.55 11.50 -24.41
CA SER A 111 6.96 11.95 -25.75
C SER A 111 7.19 10.75 -26.70
N GLU A 112 7.00 10.96 -28.01
CA GLU A 112 7.19 9.91 -29.04
C GLU A 112 8.64 9.41 -29.12
N ASP A 113 9.61 10.21 -28.70
CA ASP A 113 11.02 9.83 -28.65
C ASP A 113 11.42 9.13 -27.34
N THR A 114 10.45 8.88 -26.44
CA THR A 114 10.70 8.21 -25.16
C THR A 114 11.31 6.83 -25.39
N LYS A 115 12.43 6.58 -24.72
CA LYS A 115 13.11 5.27 -24.73
C LYS A 115 12.95 4.59 -23.39
N VAL A 116 12.59 3.31 -23.41
CA VAL A 116 12.43 2.50 -22.21
C VAL A 116 13.55 1.47 -22.14
N SER A 117 14.22 1.34 -21.00
CA SER A 117 15.21 0.30 -20.72
C SER A 117 15.03 -0.29 -19.33
N LEU A 118 15.45 -1.54 -19.14
CA LEU A 118 15.51 -2.18 -17.82
C LEU A 118 16.92 -2.00 -17.26
N MET A 119 17.04 -1.36 -16.08
CA MET A 119 18.34 -1.11 -15.46
C MET A 119 19.08 -2.42 -15.16
N GLY A 120 20.34 -2.51 -15.62
CA GLY A 120 21.16 -3.72 -15.52
C GLY A 120 21.05 -4.68 -16.71
N ARG A 121 20.23 -4.34 -17.72
CA ARG A 121 20.14 -5.07 -18.99
C ARG A 121 20.41 -4.13 -20.17
N GLU A 122 21.08 -4.63 -21.20
CA GLU A 122 21.23 -3.92 -22.47
C GLU A 122 19.96 -4.03 -23.35
N GLY A 123 19.71 -3.00 -24.14
CA GLY A 123 18.60 -2.97 -25.10
C GLY A 123 17.35 -2.24 -24.60
N LEU A 124 16.56 -1.78 -25.57
CA LEU A 124 15.32 -1.05 -25.33
C LEU A 124 14.13 -2.01 -25.23
N LEU A 125 13.10 -1.57 -24.53
CA LEU A 125 11.81 -2.25 -24.43
C LEU A 125 10.77 -1.52 -25.28
N PRO A 126 10.01 -2.23 -26.12
CA PRO A 126 8.88 -1.65 -26.81
C PRO A 126 7.83 -1.14 -25.82
N TRP A 127 7.14 -0.08 -26.19
CA TRP A 127 6.03 0.44 -25.40
C TRP A 127 4.95 1.03 -26.31
N ARG A 128 3.74 1.16 -25.75
CA ARG A 128 2.59 1.81 -26.38
C ARG A 128 1.81 2.61 -25.35
N TYR A 129 1.06 3.62 -25.80
CA TYR A 129 0.20 4.43 -24.94
C TYR A 129 -1.25 4.39 -25.41
N GLU A 130 -2.14 3.91 -24.56
CA GLU A 130 -3.56 3.76 -24.86
C GLU A 130 -4.39 4.00 -23.60
N ASN A 131 -5.56 4.65 -23.75
CA ASN A 131 -6.53 4.84 -22.66
C ASN A 131 -5.94 5.47 -21.37
N GLY A 132 -5.00 6.42 -21.51
CA GLY A 132 -4.38 7.11 -20.38
C GLY A 132 -3.32 6.31 -19.64
N LYS A 133 -2.84 5.20 -20.22
CA LYS A 133 -1.84 4.29 -19.62
C LYS A 133 -0.73 3.98 -20.61
N MET A 134 0.48 3.84 -20.07
CA MET A 134 1.62 3.33 -20.82
C MET A 134 1.77 1.83 -20.57
N TYR A 135 1.98 1.07 -21.63
CA TYR A 135 2.20 -0.37 -21.59
C TYR A 135 3.61 -0.65 -22.11
N ILE A 136 4.44 -1.30 -21.31
CA ILE A 136 5.82 -1.67 -21.67
C ILE A 136 5.84 -3.19 -21.89
N ASP A 137 6.26 -3.63 -23.08
CA ASP A 137 6.42 -5.04 -23.41
C ASP A 137 7.72 -5.58 -22.80
N ILE A 138 7.56 -6.59 -21.94
CA ILE A 138 8.63 -7.23 -21.17
C ILE A 138 8.98 -8.61 -21.75
N SER A 139 8.18 -9.12 -22.69
CA SER A 139 8.43 -10.40 -23.37
C SER A 139 9.86 -10.55 -23.94
N PRO A 140 10.57 -9.49 -24.36
CA PRO A 140 11.97 -9.59 -24.78
C PRO A 140 12.98 -9.90 -23.67
N VAL A 141 12.62 -9.74 -22.39
CA VAL A 141 13.52 -9.96 -21.25
C VAL A 141 13.55 -11.45 -20.91
N LYS A 142 14.72 -12.07 -21.07
CA LYS A 142 14.91 -13.47 -20.70
C LYS A 142 15.25 -13.59 -19.21
N PHE A 143 14.89 -14.74 -18.61
CA PHE A 143 15.15 -14.99 -17.19
C PHE A 143 16.64 -14.85 -16.81
N ASN A 144 17.56 -15.26 -17.69
CA ASN A 144 19.00 -15.14 -17.47
C ASN A 144 19.54 -13.70 -17.64
N GLU A 145 18.73 -12.77 -18.17
CA GLU A 145 19.04 -11.35 -18.30
C GLU A 145 18.47 -10.53 -17.13
N MET A 146 17.84 -11.20 -16.15
CA MET A 146 17.15 -10.53 -15.07
C MET A 146 18.15 -9.97 -14.05
N PRO A 147 18.19 -8.64 -13.84
CA PRO A 147 19.28 -7.98 -13.10
C PRO A 147 19.16 -8.11 -11.58
N SER A 148 17.99 -8.53 -11.07
CA SER A 148 17.66 -8.58 -9.65
C SER A 148 16.47 -9.52 -9.40
N PHE A 149 16.31 -9.95 -8.15
CA PHE A 149 15.16 -10.74 -7.67
C PHE A 149 14.24 -9.97 -6.72
N TYR A 150 14.58 -8.71 -6.41
CA TYR A 150 13.88 -7.93 -5.37
C TYR A 150 13.12 -6.72 -5.92
N ALA A 151 13.67 -6.06 -6.94
CA ALA A 151 13.03 -4.92 -7.60
C ALA A 151 13.62 -4.72 -9.00
N TRP A 152 12.77 -4.26 -9.93
CA TRP A 152 13.12 -4.03 -11.33
C TRP A 152 12.83 -2.59 -11.71
N THR A 153 13.88 -1.86 -12.10
CA THR A 153 13.79 -0.44 -12.43
C THR A 153 13.76 -0.24 -13.93
N PHE A 154 12.65 0.28 -14.44
CA PHE A 154 12.45 0.68 -15.82
C PHE A 154 12.77 2.17 -15.94
N ARG A 155 13.79 2.50 -16.74
CA ARG A 155 14.18 3.88 -17.03
C ARG A 155 13.49 4.35 -18.30
N LEU A 156 12.76 5.45 -18.20
CA LEU A 156 12.10 6.16 -19.28
C LEU A 156 12.91 7.44 -19.54
N GLU A 157 13.64 7.46 -20.64
CA GLU A 157 14.45 8.59 -21.10
C GLU A 157 13.64 9.45 -22.09
N ASN A 158 13.88 10.76 -22.09
CA ASN A 158 13.13 11.73 -22.92
C ASN A 158 11.61 11.67 -22.69
N PHE A 159 11.20 11.59 -21.42
CA PHE A 159 9.79 11.42 -21.08
C PHE A 159 8.92 12.65 -21.41
N GLN A 160 9.49 13.86 -21.29
CA GLN A 160 8.81 15.14 -21.51
C GLN A 160 9.19 15.77 -22.84
#